data_AF-A0A2K1IH55-F1
#
_entry.id   AF-A0A2K1IH55-F1
#
_cell.length_a   1.000
_cell.length_b   1.000
_cell.length_c   1.000
_cell.angle_alpha   90.00
_cell.angle_beta   90.00
_cell.angle_gamma   90.00
#
_symmetry.space_group_name_H-M   'P 1'
#
loop_
_entity.id
_entity.type
_entity.pdbx_description
1 polymer ?
#
loop_
_entity_poly.entity_id
_entity_poly.type
_entity_poly.pdbx_seq_one_letter_code
_entity_poly.pdbx_strand_id
1 'polypeptide(L)'
;MAFSFSAYAAPGAVSTPRLVESVAQGNGTQSALPSRLSYGQNIVKFPGFVCAASVNEVGEGSSNAAPPRRGRPKSTNSSTTTKAVRKNAEGKRVVDGTASDEYAHMKETENQNGKPKPAVHLFEYEDGPWPCSVSIVPHLHDVAEAVADYIARISEESIKARGYFSIVLSGGSLVKALSALVKEPHASKLNWSKWFVFWADERMVPISHADSNYNDAKHEFLSKVPIPDDNLVTIDDWDVCSAAANGYEARLKEMVKRKILHTTNVNHHKFPRFDLVLLGIGPDGHVASLFPNSLQLAETKKWVVPITKSPKPPSRRISLSLPCINGAAHVAIVVVGSSKAEVLQRVFERPALPGALPAQLVRPRHGELAWFVDKQAAGRLSIEHYNDPKKFPFLDWSSLKEAKESTGNQI
;
A
#
# COMPACT_ATOMS: atom_id res chain seq x y z
N MET A 1 -19.82 63.32 6.49
CA MET A 1 -19.17 62.60 5.37
C MET A 1 -19.52 61.12 5.57
N ALA A 2 -20.69 60.59 5.18
CA ALA A 2 -21.32 60.47 3.86
C ALA A 2 -20.48 59.55 2.94
N PHE A 3 -20.90 58.36 2.49
CA PHE A 3 -22.25 57.79 2.30
C PHE A 3 -22.36 56.29 2.64
N SER A 4 -23.54 55.96 3.16
CA SER A 4 -24.19 54.65 3.32
C SER A 4 -24.88 54.24 2.01
N PHE A 5 -25.16 52.95 1.80
CA PHE A 5 -26.55 52.49 1.58
C PHE A 5 -26.69 50.97 1.75
N SER A 6 -27.74 50.60 2.47
CA SER A 6 -28.32 49.28 2.65
C SER A 6 -29.76 49.34 2.14
N ALA A 7 -30.30 48.27 1.54
CA ALA A 7 -31.69 47.79 1.77
C ALA A 7 -32.17 46.70 0.77
N TYR A 8 -32.52 45.56 1.34
CA TYR A 8 -33.69 44.68 1.16
C TYR A 8 -34.80 44.96 0.11
N ALA A 9 -35.29 43.88 -0.55
CA ALA A 9 -36.66 43.30 -0.50
C ALA A 9 -37.22 42.77 -1.85
N ALA A 10 -37.81 41.56 -1.84
CA ALA A 10 -38.63 40.90 -2.89
C ALA A 10 -40.15 41.24 -2.73
N PRO A 11 -41.17 40.58 -3.34
CA PRO A 11 -41.28 39.59 -4.44
C PRO A 11 -42.48 39.83 -5.44
N GLY A 12 -42.64 38.94 -6.44
CA GLY A 12 -43.89 38.69 -7.18
C GLY A 12 -43.69 38.38 -8.67
N ALA A 13 -44.53 37.69 -9.44
CA ALA A 13 -45.43 36.55 -9.28
C ALA A 13 -46.00 36.25 -10.71
N VAL A 14 -46.22 34.97 -11.03
CA VAL A 14 -47.22 34.43 -11.99
C VAL A 14 -46.97 34.61 -13.51
N SER A 15 -46.77 33.49 -14.23
CA SER A 15 -47.74 32.94 -15.19
C SER A 15 -47.26 31.62 -15.85
N THR A 16 -47.96 30.52 -15.55
CA THR A 16 -48.16 29.34 -16.43
C THR A 16 -49.57 29.51 -17.10
N PRO A 17 -50.19 28.59 -17.91
CA PRO A 17 -49.86 27.18 -18.22
C PRO A 17 -50.25 26.65 -19.65
N ARG A 18 -50.16 25.30 -19.81
CA ARG A 18 -50.89 24.36 -20.71
C ARG A 18 -50.20 23.96 -22.03
N LEU A 19 -50.30 22.74 -22.57
CA LEU A 19 -51.05 21.47 -22.37
C LEU A 19 -50.12 20.30 -22.82
N VAL A 20 -49.96 19.17 -22.12
CA VAL A 20 -50.71 17.89 -22.21
C VAL A 20 -50.96 17.38 -23.63
N GLU A 21 -50.33 16.26 -23.99
CA GLU A 21 -51.04 15.07 -24.52
C GLU A 21 -50.17 13.80 -24.49
N SER A 22 -50.82 12.72 -24.07
CA SER A 22 -50.37 11.32 -24.01
C SER A 22 -50.69 10.58 -25.32
N VAL A 23 -50.00 9.45 -25.59
CA VAL A 23 -50.60 8.10 -25.80
C VAL A 23 -49.62 7.14 -26.52
N ALA A 24 -49.44 5.97 -25.87
CA ALA A 24 -49.28 4.58 -26.30
C ALA A 24 -48.35 4.09 -27.44
N GLN A 25 -47.60 3.04 -27.07
CA GLN A 25 -47.38 1.71 -27.69
C GLN A 25 -46.98 1.60 -29.18
N GLY A 26 -45.87 0.88 -29.43
CA GLY A 26 -45.61 0.25 -30.73
C GLY A 26 -44.20 -0.30 -30.90
N ASN A 27 -44.12 -1.61 -31.13
CA ASN A 27 -42.93 -2.45 -31.35
C ASN A 27 -41.92 -1.95 -32.40
N GLY A 28 -40.65 -2.38 -32.24
CA GLY A 28 -39.90 -2.95 -33.37
C GLY A 28 -38.56 -2.31 -33.74
N THR A 29 -37.52 -3.14 -33.63
CA THR A 29 -36.30 -3.21 -34.46
C THR A 29 -35.17 -2.17 -34.29
N GLN A 30 -34.05 -2.71 -33.77
CA GLN A 30 -32.65 -2.53 -34.20
C GLN A 30 -32.14 -1.10 -34.46
N SER A 31 -31.32 -0.62 -33.52
CA SER A 31 -30.13 0.17 -33.89
C SER A 31 -28.97 -0.20 -32.97
N ALA A 32 -27.91 -0.72 -33.58
CA ALA A 32 -26.68 -1.15 -32.95
C ALA A 32 -26.02 -0.03 -32.12
N LEU A 33 -25.76 -0.31 -30.84
CA LEU A 33 -24.81 0.44 -30.03
C LEU A 33 -23.39 -0.03 -30.40
N PRO A 34 -22.42 0.87 -30.64
CA PRO A 34 -21.06 0.46 -30.88
C PRO A 34 -20.47 -0.20 -29.63
N SER A 35 -19.86 -1.34 -29.87
CA SER A 35 -19.10 -2.19 -28.96
C SER A 35 -18.25 -1.42 -27.95
N ARG A 36 -18.42 -1.79 -26.67
CA ARG A 36 -17.49 -1.53 -25.57
C ARG A 36 -16.06 -1.86 -26.00
N LEU A 37 -15.17 -0.88 -25.94
CA LEU A 37 -13.73 -1.12 -25.80
C LEU A 37 -13.53 -1.80 -24.44
N SER A 38 -13.41 -3.13 -24.41
CA SER A 38 -12.91 -3.83 -23.23
C SER A 38 -11.40 -3.62 -23.17
N TYR A 39 -10.95 -2.69 -22.34
CA TYR A 39 -9.57 -2.74 -21.87
C TYR A 39 -9.45 -4.00 -21.01
N GLY A 40 -8.70 -5.00 -21.50
CA GLY A 40 -8.39 -6.20 -20.74
C GLY A 40 -7.50 -5.84 -19.56
N GLN A 41 -8.12 -5.50 -18.43
CA GLN A 41 -7.41 -5.43 -17.15
C GLN A 41 -7.02 -6.86 -16.76
N ASN A 42 -5.73 -7.17 -16.81
CA ASN A 42 -5.18 -8.40 -16.21
C ASN A 42 -5.22 -8.26 -14.68
N ILE A 43 -6.42 -8.33 -14.08
CA ILE A 43 -6.57 -8.43 -12.63
C ILE A 43 -6.32 -9.88 -12.26
N VAL A 44 -5.10 -10.17 -11.79
CA VAL A 44 -4.81 -11.48 -11.19
C VAL A 44 -5.30 -11.44 -9.74
N LYS A 45 -6.46 -12.04 -9.48
CA LYS A 45 -6.99 -12.23 -8.13
C LYS A 45 -6.40 -13.53 -7.56
N PHE A 46 -5.54 -13.40 -6.55
CA PHE A 46 -4.97 -14.54 -5.84
C PHE A 46 -5.70 -14.74 -4.51
N PRO A 47 -6.28 -15.92 -4.24
CA PRO A 47 -6.69 -16.29 -2.90
C PRO A 47 -5.45 -16.71 -2.10
N GLY A 48 -5.06 -15.91 -1.11
CA GLY A 48 -3.97 -16.23 -0.18
C GLY A 48 -2.59 -16.16 -0.84
N PHE A 49 -1.61 -15.55 -0.18
CA PHE A 49 -0.25 -15.57 -0.72
C PHE A 49 0.36 -16.96 -0.53
N VAL A 50 0.13 -17.76 -1.55
CA VAL A 50 1.00 -18.82 -2.01
C VAL A 50 1.19 -18.52 -3.47
N CYS A 51 2.36 -18.00 -3.84
CA CYS A 51 2.52 -17.47 -5.17
C CYS A 51 2.84 -18.61 -6.14
N ALA A 52 1.84 -19.04 -6.91
CA ALA A 52 2.02 -19.69 -8.19
C ALA A 52 1.52 -18.73 -9.23
N ALA A 53 2.40 -17.84 -9.67
CA ALA A 53 2.12 -17.04 -10.85
C ALA A 53 2.12 -17.98 -12.07
N SER A 54 0.97 -18.12 -12.75
CA SER A 54 0.98 -18.32 -14.20
C SER A 54 0.81 -16.93 -14.84
N VAL A 55 1.77 -16.55 -15.67
CA VAL A 55 1.72 -15.34 -16.49
C VAL A 55 1.36 -15.80 -17.89
N ASN A 56 0.20 -15.42 -18.41
CA ASN A 56 -0.11 -15.58 -19.82
C ASN A 56 0.47 -14.37 -20.58
N GLU A 57 1.55 -14.60 -21.34
CA GLU A 57 1.98 -13.68 -22.38
C GLU A 57 1.14 -13.93 -23.65
N VAL A 58 0.55 -12.87 -24.19
CA VAL A 58 -0.05 -12.88 -25.53
C VAL A 58 1.11 -12.85 -26.52
N GLY A 59 1.29 -13.95 -27.26
CA GLY A 59 2.34 -14.07 -28.27
C GLY A 59 2.02 -13.22 -29.51
N GLU A 60 2.95 -12.34 -29.87
CA GLU A 60 3.07 -11.85 -31.25
C GLU A 60 4.01 -12.79 -32.02
N GLY A 61 3.57 -13.23 -33.19
CA GLY A 61 4.24 -14.24 -34.00
C GLY A 61 5.39 -13.72 -34.85
N SER A 62 6.15 -14.70 -35.35
CA SER A 62 7.20 -14.67 -36.38
C SER A 62 8.58 -14.21 -35.88
N SER A 63 9.71 -14.78 -36.31
CA SER A 63 10.02 -15.76 -37.35
C SER A 63 11.41 -16.36 -37.09
N ASN A 64 11.62 -17.60 -37.54
CA ASN A 64 12.88 -18.35 -37.51
C ASN A 64 14.09 -17.60 -38.10
N ALA A 65 15.24 -17.63 -37.39
CA ALA A 65 16.57 -17.76 -37.99
C ALA A 65 17.64 -18.08 -36.92
N ALA A 66 18.33 -19.22 -37.05
CA ALA A 66 19.71 -19.44 -36.56
C ALA A 66 20.68 -19.18 -37.74
N PRO A 67 22.04 -19.18 -37.63
CA PRO A 67 23.01 -19.43 -36.54
C PRO A 67 24.11 -18.29 -36.52
N PRO A 68 25.42 -18.41 -36.14
CA PRO A 68 26.23 -19.53 -35.62
C PRO A 68 27.19 -19.26 -34.43
N ARG A 69 27.78 -20.37 -33.97
CA ARG A 69 28.84 -20.51 -32.96
C ARG A 69 30.13 -19.73 -33.28
N ARG A 70 30.73 -19.13 -32.26
CA ARG A 70 32.17 -18.82 -32.00
C ARG A 70 32.19 -18.09 -30.65
N GLY A 71 33.16 -18.13 -29.74
CA GLY A 71 34.43 -18.82 -29.56
C GLY A 71 34.92 -18.31 -28.18
N ARG A 72 35.50 -19.20 -27.38
CA ARG A 72 35.95 -18.94 -26.00
C ARG A 72 37.17 -18.00 -25.99
N PRO A 73 37.25 -16.98 -25.11
CA PRO A 73 38.53 -16.45 -24.65
C PRO A 73 38.83 -16.83 -23.20
N LYS A 74 40.13 -16.83 -22.92
CA LYS A 74 40.85 -17.42 -21.80
C LYS A 74 40.74 -16.62 -20.51
N SER A 75 40.91 -17.34 -19.40
CA SER A 75 41.09 -16.85 -18.04
C SER A 75 42.35 -15.99 -17.90
N THR A 76 42.25 -14.90 -17.14
CA THR A 76 43.38 -14.30 -16.43
C THR A 76 43.05 -14.21 -14.95
N ASN A 77 43.98 -14.72 -14.14
CA ASN A 77 43.93 -14.74 -12.69
C ASN A 77 44.09 -13.32 -12.12
N SER A 78 43.26 -12.93 -11.16
CA SER A 78 43.65 -11.97 -10.13
C SER A 78 43.38 -12.57 -8.76
N SER A 79 44.47 -12.76 -8.01
CA SER A 79 44.53 -13.18 -6.62
C SER A 79 43.71 -12.26 -5.71
N THR A 80 42.92 -12.85 -4.81
CA THR A 80 42.40 -12.15 -3.63
C THR A 80 42.77 -12.95 -2.40
N THR A 81 43.62 -12.34 -1.59
CA THR A 81 44.19 -12.82 -0.34
C THR A 81 43.08 -13.02 0.70
N THR A 82 42.89 -14.24 1.17
CA THR A 82 42.05 -14.57 2.34
C THR A 82 42.69 -14.01 3.61
N LYS A 83 42.12 -12.96 4.21
CA LYS A 83 42.47 -12.56 5.59
C LYS A 83 41.84 -13.55 6.57
N ALA A 84 42.67 -14.37 7.21
CA ALA A 84 42.27 -15.24 8.31
C ALA A 84 41.87 -14.39 9.54
N VAL A 85 40.68 -14.67 10.09
CA VAL A 85 40.17 -14.05 11.33
C VAL A 85 40.87 -14.72 12.52
N ARG A 86 41.62 -13.94 13.33
CA ARG A 86 42.25 -14.44 14.56
C ARG A 86 41.21 -14.55 15.69
N LYS A 87 41.26 -15.65 16.44
CA LYS A 87 40.53 -15.87 17.70
C LYS A 87 41.47 -15.60 18.88
N ASN A 88 40.95 -15.13 20.02
CA ASN A 88 41.74 -14.99 21.24
C ASN A 88 41.91 -16.35 21.97
N ALA A 89 42.63 -16.37 23.09
CA ALA A 89 42.95 -17.57 23.86
C ALA A 89 41.70 -18.30 24.41
N GLU A 90 40.55 -17.61 24.53
CA GLU A 90 39.27 -18.23 24.90
C GLU A 90 38.36 -18.55 23.68
N GLY A 91 38.86 -18.41 22.44
CA GLY A 91 38.14 -18.83 21.23
C GLY A 91 37.08 -17.87 20.67
N LYS A 92 36.94 -16.64 21.20
CA LYS A 92 36.01 -15.63 20.68
C LYS A 92 36.61 -14.89 19.46
N ARG A 93 35.75 -14.48 18.51
CA ARG A 93 36.14 -13.64 17.34
C ARG A 93 36.24 -12.19 17.79
N VAL A 94 37.31 -11.50 17.38
CA VAL A 94 37.57 -10.10 17.77
C VAL A 94 37.58 -9.22 16.52
N VAL A 95 36.88 -8.08 16.56
CA VAL A 95 37.04 -6.96 15.63
C VAL A 95 37.29 -5.72 16.49
N ASP A 96 38.43 -5.06 16.28
CA ASP A 96 38.85 -3.82 16.95
C ASP A 96 38.75 -3.77 18.48
N GLY A 97 39.19 -4.86 19.15
CA GLY A 97 39.64 -4.79 20.55
C GLY A 97 38.57 -4.62 21.63
N THR A 98 37.27 -4.53 21.30
CA THR A 98 36.18 -4.44 22.29
C THR A 98 35.29 -5.68 22.29
N ALA A 99 35.18 -6.34 23.44
CA ALA A 99 34.23 -7.43 23.67
C ALA A 99 32.80 -6.87 23.76
N SER A 100 31.88 -7.37 22.94
CA SER A 100 30.44 -7.04 23.02
C SER A 100 29.68 -8.25 23.55
N ASP A 101 29.45 -8.29 24.86
CA ASP A 101 28.64 -9.32 25.52
C ASP A 101 27.13 -8.96 25.61
N GLU A 102 26.62 -8.01 24.81
CA GLU A 102 25.20 -7.57 24.88
C GLU A 102 24.27 -8.03 23.74
N TYR A 103 24.66 -9.01 22.93
CA TYR A 103 23.74 -9.66 21.96
C TYR A 103 23.70 -11.19 22.08
N ALA A 104 24.05 -11.73 23.25
CA ALA A 104 24.12 -13.16 23.48
C ALA A 104 22.87 -13.73 24.19
N HIS A 105 21.65 -13.37 23.78
CA HIS A 105 20.44 -14.09 24.21
C HIS A 105 19.36 -14.17 23.12
N MET A 106 19.65 -14.92 22.06
CA MET A 106 18.65 -15.77 21.41
C MET A 106 19.25 -17.17 21.35
N LYS A 107 18.98 -17.98 22.38
CA LYS A 107 19.24 -19.41 22.28
C LYS A 107 18.31 -19.98 21.21
N GLU A 108 18.90 -20.60 20.20
CA GLU A 108 18.19 -21.44 19.24
C GLU A 108 17.37 -22.48 20.01
N THR A 109 16.04 -22.42 19.89
CA THR A 109 15.19 -23.50 20.38
C THR A 109 15.28 -24.64 19.36
N GLU A 110 16.16 -25.60 19.61
CA GLU A 110 16.17 -26.89 18.93
C GLU A 110 14.92 -27.69 19.29
N ASN A 111 14.30 -28.37 18.31
CA ASN A 111 13.38 -29.47 18.64
C ASN A 111 14.20 -30.69 19.06
N GLN A 112 13.60 -31.60 19.83
CA GLN A 112 14.19 -32.81 20.43
C GLN A 112 14.89 -33.79 19.44
N ASN A 113 14.94 -33.49 18.14
CA ASN A 113 15.51 -34.32 17.09
C ASN A 113 16.71 -33.67 16.33
N GLY A 114 17.33 -32.61 16.86
CA GLY A 114 18.60 -32.07 16.33
C GLY A 114 18.57 -31.56 14.89
N LYS A 115 17.38 -31.31 14.32
CA LYS A 115 17.24 -30.62 13.03
C LYS A 115 17.18 -29.11 13.29
N PRO A 116 17.94 -28.28 12.55
CA PRO A 116 17.76 -26.84 12.62
C PRO A 116 16.29 -26.55 12.31
N LYS A 117 15.64 -25.72 13.14
CA LYS A 117 14.34 -25.16 12.77
C LYS A 117 14.54 -24.54 11.39
N PRO A 118 13.75 -24.90 10.36
CA PRO A 118 13.79 -24.14 9.12
C PRO A 118 13.60 -22.67 9.49
N ALA A 119 14.43 -21.79 8.94
CA ALA A 119 14.27 -20.36 9.14
C ALA A 119 12.79 -20.04 8.83
N VAL A 120 12.05 -19.59 9.85
CA VAL A 120 10.61 -19.36 9.77
C VAL A 120 10.37 -18.49 8.55
N HIS A 121 9.62 -19.03 7.59
CA HIS A 121 9.34 -18.31 6.38
C HIS A 121 8.56 -17.03 6.68
N LEU A 122 8.88 -15.95 5.97
CA LEU A 122 8.28 -14.64 6.15
C LEU A 122 6.75 -14.58 5.94
N PHE A 123 6.17 -15.59 5.30
CA PHE A 123 4.74 -15.70 5.01
C PHE A 123 4.09 -16.97 5.54
N GLU A 124 4.82 -17.82 6.29
CA GLU A 124 4.18 -18.82 7.12
C GLU A 124 3.85 -18.20 8.47
N TYR A 125 2.56 -18.03 8.70
CA TYR A 125 2.02 -17.67 10.01
C TYR A 125 1.64 -18.98 10.68
N GLU A 126 1.69 -18.99 12.00
CA GLU A 126 1.12 -20.09 12.79
C GLU A 126 -0.39 -20.29 12.47
N ASP A 127 -1.04 -19.26 11.90
CA ASP A 127 -2.48 -19.20 11.59
C ASP A 127 -2.86 -19.36 10.09
N GLY A 128 -1.91 -19.60 9.18
CA GLY A 128 -2.19 -19.86 7.76
C GLY A 128 -2.21 -18.64 6.81
N PRO A 129 -2.62 -18.83 5.52
CA PRO A 129 -2.58 -17.80 4.49
C PRO A 129 -3.63 -16.69 4.71
N TRP A 130 -3.30 -15.45 4.34
CA TRP A 130 -4.18 -14.28 4.46
C TRP A 130 -4.39 -13.59 3.10
N PRO A 131 -5.49 -12.84 2.91
CA PRO A 131 -5.81 -12.22 1.62
C PRO A 131 -4.77 -11.17 1.21
N CYS A 132 -3.99 -11.48 0.18
CA CYS A 132 -3.03 -10.57 -0.44
C CYS A 132 -3.08 -10.72 -1.97
N SER A 133 -3.18 -9.61 -2.69
CA SER A 133 -3.18 -9.58 -4.15
C SER A 133 -2.09 -8.67 -4.69
N VAL A 134 -1.47 -9.04 -5.81
CA VAL A 134 -0.50 -8.21 -6.53
C VAL A 134 -0.98 -8.03 -7.97
N SER A 135 -1.16 -6.78 -8.38
CA SER A 135 -1.49 -6.40 -9.75
C SER A 135 -0.31 -5.69 -10.37
N ILE A 136 0.26 -6.29 -11.43
CA ILE A 136 1.34 -5.70 -12.22
C ILE A 136 0.76 -5.24 -13.55
N VAL A 137 0.85 -3.94 -13.82
CA VAL A 137 0.29 -3.32 -15.03
C VAL A 137 1.39 -2.59 -15.83
N PRO A 138 1.20 -2.35 -17.13
CA PRO A 138 2.28 -1.84 -17.98
C PRO A 138 2.81 -0.45 -17.59
N HIS A 139 1.92 0.49 -17.27
CA HIS A 139 2.26 1.90 -17.11
C HIS A 139 1.63 2.54 -15.88
N LEU A 140 2.16 3.72 -15.48
CA LEU A 140 1.63 4.51 -14.37
C LEU A 140 0.14 4.86 -14.52
N HIS A 141 -0.32 5.14 -15.75
CA HIS A 141 -1.74 5.45 -15.99
C HIS A 141 -2.63 4.26 -15.65
N ASP A 142 -2.21 3.04 -16.02
CA ASP A 142 -2.94 1.81 -15.71
C ASP A 142 -2.97 1.54 -14.20
N VAL A 143 -1.89 1.89 -13.48
CA VAL A 143 -1.87 1.84 -12.02
C VAL A 143 -2.89 2.81 -11.44
N ALA A 144 -2.97 4.04 -11.96
CA ALA A 144 -3.92 5.04 -11.49
C ALA A 144 -5.37 4.58 -11.70
N GLU A 145 -5.70 4.00 -12.86
CA GLU A 145 -7.03 3.43 -13.11
C GLU A 145 -7.35 2.26 -12.18
N ALA A 146 -6.44 1.29 -12.04
CA ALA A 146 -6.64 0.14 -11.15
C ALA A 146 -6.83 0.55 -9.68
N VAL A 147 -6.05 1.54 -9.22
CA VAL A 147 -6.19 2.12 -7.87
C VAL A 147 -7.52 2.86 -7.73
N ALA A 148 -7.95 3.61 -8.75
CA ALA A 148 -9.23 4.32 -8.72
C ALA A 148 -10.43 3.34 -8.68
N ASP A 149 -10.41 2.28 -9.48
CA ASP A 149 -11.42 1.22 -9.45
C ASP A 149 -11.49 0.54 -8.08
N TYR A 150 -10.33 0.23 -7.49
CA TYR A 150 -10.25 -0.39 -6.17
C TYR A 150 -10.81 0.51 -5.07
N ILE A 151 -10.41 1.79 -5.07
CA ILE A 151 -10.92 2.79 -4.12
C ILE A 151 -12.43 2.99 -4.29
N ALA A 152 -12.90 3.08 -5.54
CA ALA A 152 -14.31 3.30 -5.84
C ALA A 152 -15.19 2.15 -5.30
N ARG A 153 -14.76 0.91 -5.53
CA ARG A 153 -15.42 -0.29 -5.00
C ARG A 153 -15.49 -0.26 -3.47
N ILE A 154 -14.36 -0.06 -2.78
CA ILE A 154 -14.33 -0.04 -1.31
C ILE A 154 -15.16 1.12 -0.75
N SER A 155 -15.11 2.29 -1.40
CA SER A 155 -15.92 3.43 -1.04
C SER A 155 -17.41 3.08 -1.09
N GLU A 156 -17.88 2.52 -2.19
CA GLU A 156 -19.28 2.13 -2.36
C GLU A 156 -19.71 1.08 -1.32
N GLU A 157 -18.91 0.03 -1.14
CA GLU A 157 -19.17 -1.03 -0.16
C GLU A 157 -19.23 -0.48 1.28
N SER A 158 -18.30 0.42 1.63
CA SER A 158 -18.20 1.01 2.97
C SER A 158 -19.35 1.97 3.24
N ILE A 159 -19.69 2.84 2.29
CA ILE A 159 -20.82 3.77 2.40
C ILE A 159 -22.13 2.98 2.51
N LYS A 160 -22.31 1.93 1.71
CA LYS A 160 -23.52 1.08 1.79
C LYS A 160 -23.64 0.39 3.15
N ALA A 161 -22.53 -0.10 3.71
CA ALA A 161 -22.54 -0.85 4.97
C ALA A 161 -22.62 0.04 6.21
N ARG A 162 -21.99 1.22 6.19
CA ARG A 162 -21.73 2.05 7.38
C ARG A 162 -22.11 3.52 7.23
N GLY A 163 -22.49 3.95 6.03
CA GLY A 163 -22.87 5.33 5.73
C GLY A 163 -21.71 6.27 5.38
N TYR A 164 -20.46 5.82 5.58
CA TYR A 164 -19.24 6.61 5.37
C TYR A 164 -18.12 5.74 4.79
N PHE A 165 -17.13 6.40 4.18
CA PHE A 165 -15.89 5.76 3.73
C PHE A 165 -14.69 6.50 4.33
N SER A 166 -13.85 5.78 5.05
CA SER A 166 -12.64 6.28 5.69
C SER A 166 -11.39 5.84 4.93
N ILE A 167 -10.70 6.82 4.34
CA ILE A 167 -9.47 6.61 3.57
C ILE A 167 -8.30 7.32 4.23
N VAL A 168 -7.19 6.61 4.39
CA VAL A 168 -5.92 7.15 4.90
C VAL A 168 -4.96 7.32 3.72
N LEU A 169 -4.44 8.53 3.52
CA LEU A 169 -3.48 8.85 2.47
C LEU A 169 -2.06 8.93 3.02
N SER A 170 -1.08 8.53 2.23
CA SER A 170 0.32 8.91 2.42
C SER A 170 0.74 9.89 1.33
N GLY A 171 1.83 10.64 1.55
CA GLY A 171 2.28 11.64 0.59
C GLY A 171 3.20 11.10 -0.51
N GLY A 172 3.94 12.02 -1.12
CA GLY A 172 4.89 11.70 -2.19
C GLY A 172 4.20 11.36 -3.51
N SER A 173 4.87 10.58 -4.36
CA SER A 173 4.36 10.26 -5.71
C SER A 173 3.09 9.43 -5.71
N LEU A 174 2.69 8.85 -4.58
CA LEU A 174 1.45 8.09 -4.43
C LEU A 174 0.23 8.94 -4.83
N VAL A 175 0.20 10.22 -4.46
CA VAL A 175 -0.96 11.08 -4.67
C VAL A 175 -1.30 11.19 -6.17
N LYS A 176 -0.30 11.07 -7.05
CA LYS A 176 -0.48 11.05 -8.51
C LYS A 176 -1.29 9.84 -9.00
N ALA A 177 -1.27 8.72 -8.26
CA ALA A 177 -2.09 7.56 -8.55
C ALA A 177 -3.59 7.80 -8.30
N LEU A 178 -3.97 8.86 -7.58
CA LEU A 178 -5.36 9.29 -7.41
C LEU A 178 -5.91 10.07 -8.61
N SER A 179 -5.06 10.38 -9.61
CA SER A 179 -5.45 11.21 -10.76
C SER A 179 -6.59 10.64 -11.60
N ALA A 180 -6.83 9.33 -11.58
CA ALA A 180 -7.96 8.72 -12.28
C ALA A 180 -9.30 8.89 -11.50
N LEU A 181 -9.28 9.07 -10.18
CA LEU A 181 -10.49 9.28 -9.37
C LEU A 181 -11.21 10.59 -9.68
N VAL A 182 -10.45 11.60 -10.13
CA VAL A 182 -10.99 12.93 -10.48
C VAL A 182 -11.48 13.01 -11.93
N LYS A 183 -11.42 11.90 -12.67
CA LYS A 183 -11.89 11.79 -14.05
C LYS A 183 -13.18 10.97 -14.10
N GLU A 184 -13.94 11.13 -15.18
CA GLU A 184 -15.09 10.26 -15.44
C GLU A 184 -14.63 8.82 -15.73
N PRO A 185 -15.39 7.80 -15.30
CA PRO A 185 -16.70 7.91 -14.64
C PRO A 185 -16.64 8.07 -13.11
N HIS A 186 -15.46 8.05 -12.48
CA HIS A 186 -15.34 8.07 -11.03
C HIS A 186 -15.79 9.39 -10.41
N ALA A 187 -15.42 10.51 -11.03
CA ALA A 187 -15.73 11.85 -10.53
C ALA A 187 -17.21 12.05 -10.24
N SER A 188 -18.10 11.58 -11.13
CA SER A 188 -19.55 11.70 -10.98
C SER A 188 -20.21 10.57 -10.17
N LYS A 189 -19.63 9.36 -10.17
CA LYS A 189 -20.21 8.19 -9.48
C LYS A 189 -19.93 8.16 -7.98
N LEU A 190 -18.83 8.74 -7.53
CA LEU A 190 -18.43 8.67 -6.12
C LEU A 190 -19.19 9.67 -5.26
N ASN A 191 -19.66 9.20 -4.09
CA ASN A 191 -20.34 10.06 -3.13
C ASN A 191 -19.32 10.73 -2.19
N TRP A 192 -18.64 11.76 -2.70
CA TRP A 192 -17.60 12.53 -2.00
C TRP A 192 -18.02 13.08 -0.64
N SER A 193 -19.31 13.41 -0.46
CA SER A 193 -19.84 13.93 0.82
C SER A 193 -19.71 12.94 1.99
N LYS A 194 -19.52 11.65 1.69
CA LYS A 194 -19.39 10.57 2.67
C LYS A 194 -17.95 10.13 2.92
N TRP A 195 -16.99 10.74 2.22
CA TRP A 195 -15.57 10.43 2.38
C TRP A 195 -15.03 11.19 3.58
N PHE A 196 -14.31 10.47 4.44
CA PHE A 196 -13.47 11.00 5.49
C PHE A 196 -12.02 10.67 5.18
N VAL A 197 -11.19 11.70 5.09
CA VAL A 197 -9.79 11.59 4.67
C VAL A 197 -8.88 11.81 5.86
N PHE A 198 -7.92 10.91 6.02
CA PHE A 198 -6.94 10.88 7.09
C PHE A 198 -5.53 10.78 6.49
N TRP A 199 -4.49 10.97 7.30
CA TRP A 199 -3.10 10.84 6.89
C TRP A 199 -2.37 9.72 7.63
N ALA A 200 -1.61 8.92 6.87
CA ALA A 200 -0.76 7.85 7.39
C ALA A 200 0.47 8.43 8.07
N ASP A 201 0.98 9.54 7.54
CA ASP A 201 2.06 10.32 8.12
C ASP A 201 1.99 11.77 7.65
N GLU A 202 2.70 12.65 8.36
CA GLU A 202 2.91 14.04 7.96
C GLU A 202 4.28 14.53 8.45
N ARG A 203 4.85 15.46 7.70
CA ARG A 203 6.09 16.18 8.00
C ARG A 203 5.70 17.31 8.94
N MET A 204 6.47 17.51 10.01
CA MET A 204 6.22 18.58 10.98
C MET A 204 6.67 19.92 10.42
N VAL A 205 5.90 20.41 9.46
CA VAL A 205 6.01 21.70 8.77
C VAL A 205 4.61 22.30 8.67
N PRO A 206 4.46 23.61 8.42
CA PRO A 206 3.15 24.20 8.20
C PRO A 206 2.36 23.47 7.11
N ILE A 207 1.05 23.36 7.27
CA ILE A 207 0.19 22.59 6.34
C ILE A 207 0.18 23.14 4.90
N SER A 208 0.61 24.38 4.70
CA SER A 208 0.80 25.02 3.39
C SER A 208 2.20 24.85 2.81
N HIS A 209 3.12 24.21 3.54
CA HIS A 209 4.51 24.03 3.12
C HIS A 209 4.61 23.02 1.97
N ALA A 210 5.61 23.17 1.10
CA ALA A 210 5.82 22.27 -0.05
C ALA A 210 6.13 20.81 0.35
N ASP A 211 6.64 20.59 1.57
CA ASP A 211 6.90 19.25 2.11
C ASP A 211 5.69 18.63 2.85
N SER A 212 4.55 19.32 2.94
CA SER A 212 3.36 18.77 3.60
C SER A 212 2.65 17.77 2.69
N ASN A 213 2.40 16.57 3.23
CA ASN A 213 1.59 15.54 2.59
C ASN A 213 0.15 16.02 2.36
N TYR A 214 -0.42 16.83 3.27
CA TYR A 214 -1.71 17.48 3.04
C TYR A 214 -1.66 18.42 1.85
N ASN A 215 -0.64 19.29 1.77
CA ASN A 215 -0.53 20.25 0.68
C ASN A 215 -0.42 19.56 -0.69
N ASP A 216 0.39 18.49 -0.76
CA ASP A 216 0.49 17.60 -1.93
C ASP A 216 -0.89 17.02 -2.30
N ALA A 217 -1.60 16.44 -1.32
CA ALA A 217 -2.94 15.88 -1.52
C ALA A 217 -3.94 16.95 -1.97
N LYS A 218 -3.86 18.17 -1.43
CA LYS A 218 -4.73 19.28 -1.78
C LYS A 218 -4.54 19.70 -3.23
N HIS A 219 -3.29 19.89 -3.65
CA HIS A 219 -2.96 20.29 -5.01
C HIS A 219 -3.36 19.22 -6.05
N GLU A 220 -3.01 17.96 -5.77
CA GLU A 220 -3.17 16.89 -6.76
C GLU A 220 -4.57 16.28 -6.79
N PHE A 221 -5.30 16.29 -5.67
CA PHE A 221 -6.55 15.55 -5.52
C PHE A 221 -7.67 16.34 -4.84
N LEU A 222 -7.50 16.79 -3.59
CA LEU A 222 -8.63 17.28 -2.77
C LEU A 222 -9.26 18.57 -3.32
N SER A 223 -8.50 19.44 -3.98
CA SER A 223 -9.06 20.65 -4.63
C SER A 223 -9.91 20.37 -5.87
N LYS A 224 -9.93 19.11 -6.35
CA LYS A 224 -10.62 18.70 -7.57
C LYS A 224 -11.88 17.88 -7.30
N VAL A 225 -12.21 17.63 -6.04
CA VAL A 225 -13.38 16.83 -5.62
C VAL A 225 -14.15 17.51 -4.49
N PRO A 226 -15.48 17.38 -4.43
CA PRO A 226 -16.32 18.05 -3.44
C PRO A 226 -16.38 17.28 -2.10
N ILE A 227 -15.22 16.99 -1.50
CA ILE A 227 -15.15 16.44 -0.14
C ILE A 227 -15.29 17.60 0.86
N PRO A 228 -16.21 17.55 1.85
CA PRO A 228 -16.34 18.59 2.86
C PRO A 228 -15.07 18.77 3.69
N ASP A 229 -14.67 20.02 3.97
CA ASP A 229 -13.47 20.33 4.77
C ASP A 229 -13.52 19.70 6.17
N ASP A 230 -14.70 19.66 6.79
CA ASP A 230 -14.94 19.01 8.11
C ASP A 230 -14.68 17.49 8.10
N ASN A 231 -14.61 16.87 6.92
CA ASN A 231 -14.28 15.47 6.75
C ASN A 231 -12.77 15.23 6.54
N LEU A 232 -11.95 16.29 6.48
CA LEU A 232 -10.50 16.20 6.37
C LEU A 232 -9.89 16.19 7.78
N VAL A 233 -9.47 15.01 8.24
CA VAL A 233 -8.86 14.83 9.55
C VAL A 233 -7.34 14.88 9.42
N THR A 234 -6.83 16.11 9.38
CA THR A 234 -5.42 16.46 9.18
C THR A 234 -4.53 16.14 10.39
N ILE A 235 -3.22 16.05 10.14
CA ILE A 235 -2.19 16.13 11.20
C ILE A 235 -1.71 17.57 11.20
N ASP A 236 -2.08 18.33 12.23
CA ASP A 236 -1.73 19.74 12.31
C ASP A 236 -0.25 19.92 12.71
N ASP A 237 0.31 21.08 12.38
CA ASP A 237 1.64 21.45 12.82
C ASP A 237 1.65 21.84 14.29
N TRP A 238 2.68 21.38 15.01
CA TRP A 238 2.89 21.71 16.43
C TRP A 238 4.37 21.95 16.68
N ASP A 239 4.67 22.72 17.72
CA ASP A 239 6.06 22.95 18.12
C ASP A 239 6.76 21.66 18.59
N VAL A 240 6.01 20.67 19.09
CA VAL A 240 6.55 19.43 19.68
C VAL A 240 5.91 18.20 19.04
N CYS A 241 6.74 17.25 18.54
CA CYS A 241 6.24 16.05 17.86
C CYS A 241 5.32 15.17 18.72
N SER A 242 5.62 15.01 20.01
CA SER A 242 4.76 14.21 20.90
C SER A 242 3.39 14.83 21.07
N ALA A 243 3.30 16.17 21.11
CA ALA A 243 2.03 16.88 21.20
C ALA A 243 1.20 16.73 19.92
N ALA A 244 1.81 16.86 18.73
CA ALA A 244 1.15 16.58 17.46
C ALA A 244 0.66 15.12 17.36
N ALA A 245 1.49 14.15 17.75
CA ALA A 245 1.09 12.74 17.75
C ALA A 245 -0.12 12.49 18.67
N ASN A 246 -0.10 13.04 19.88
CA ASN A 246 -1.21 12.93 20.84
C ASN A 246 -2.47 13.65 20.33
N GLY A 247 -2.32 14.83 19.71
CA GLY A 247 -3.41 15.60 19.13
C GLY A 247 -4.09 14.84 18.00
N TYR A 248 -3.31 14.25 17.08
CA TYR A 248 -3.86 13.44 16.01
C TYR A 248 -4.53 12.17 16.54
N GLU A 249 -3.92 11.47 17.51
CA GLU A 249 -4.56 10.31 18.16
C GLU A 249 -5.89 10.70 18.85
N ALA A 250 -5.96 11.88 19.48
CA ALA A 250 -7.21 12.38 20.07
C ALA A 250 -8.28 12.65 19.01
N ARG A 251 -7.92 13.23 17.85
CA ARG A 251 -8.84 13.41 16.72
C ARG A 251 -9.35 12.07 16.20
N LEU A 252 -8.49 11.06 16.04
CA LEU A 252 -8.91 9.71 15.66
C LEU A 252 -9.88 9.09 16.66
N LYS A 253 -9.62 9.24 17.97
CA LYS A 253 -10.53 8.78 19.04
C LYS A 253 -11.89 9.48 18.97
N GLU A 254 -11.92 10.76 18.62
CA GLU A 254 -13.17 11.49 18.43
C GLU A 254 -13.96 10.94 17.24
N MET A 255 -13.29 10.59 16.13
CA MET A 255 -13.96 9.94 14.99
C MET A 255 -14.53 8.56 15.36
N VAL A 256 -13.88 7.84 16.27
CA VAL A 256 -14.43 6.60 16.85
C VAL A 256 -15.69 6.87 17.69
N LYS A 257 -15.67 7.89 18.55
CA LYS A 257 -16.85 8.27 19.37
C LYS A 257 -18.03 8.71 18.50
N ARG A 258 -17.75 9.44 17.42
CA ARG A 258 -18.73 9.86 16.41
C ARG A 258 -19.23 8.71 15.53
N LYS A 259 -18.70 7.49 15.71
CA LYS A 259 -18.99 6.29 14.90
C LYS A 259 -18.68 6.46 13.42
N ILE A 260 -17.77 7.37 13.08
CA ILE A 260 -17.19 7.49 11.74
C ILE A 260 -16.12 6.43 11.54
N LEU A 261 -15.31 6.18 12.57
CA LEU A 261 -14.38 5.06 12.63
C LEU A 261 -14.91 3.98 13.59
N HIS A 262 -14.66 2.73 13.25
CA HIS A 262 -14.83 1.61 14.18
C HIS A 262 -13.50 1.23 14.81
N THR A 263 -13.50 0.28 15.73
CA THR A 263 -12.28 -0.28 16.30
C THR A 263 -12.09 -1.73 15.89
N THR A 264 -10.84 -2.15 15.75
CA THR A 264 -10.43 -3.55 15.64
C THR A 264 -9.45 -3.89 16.77
N ASN A 265 -9.24 -5.18 17.02
CA ASN A 265 -8.20 -5.65 17.92
C ASN A 265 -6.98 -6.10 17.12
N VAL A 266 -5.81 -5.57 17.44
CA VAL A 266 -4.51 -6.03 16.93
C VAL A 266 -3.62 -6.31 18.13
N ASN A 267 -3.11 -7.54 18.25
CA ASN A 267 -2.28 -7.97 19.40
C ASN A 267 -2.91 -7.64 20.76
N HIS A 268 -4.21 -7.93 20.93
CA HIS A 268 -4.99 -7.64 22.15
C HIS A 268 -5.16 -6.15 22.50
N HIS A 269 -4.81 -5.24 21.60
CA HIS A 269 -5.00 -3.79 21.75
C HIS A 269 -6.03 -3.26 20.75
N LYS A 270 -6.84 -2.29 21.17
CA LYS A 270 -7.85 -1.65 20.31
C LYS A 270 -7.21 -0.55 19.45
N PHE A 271 -7.43 -0.62 18.15
CA PHE A 271 -7.01 0.37 17.14
C PHE A 271 -8.19 0.84 16.31
N PRO A 272 -8.15 2.03 15.69
CA PRO A 272 -9.15 2.43 14.72
C PRO A 272 -9.06 1.51 13.51
N ARG A 273 -10.22 1.12 12.97
CA ARG A 273 -10.34 0.35 11.74
C ARG A 273 -10.76 1.30 10.63
N PHE A 274 -9.80 1.68 9.81
CA PHE A 274 -10.04 2.41 8.57
C PHE A 274 -10.55 1.46 7.49
N ASP A 275 -11.35 1.96 6.55
CA ASP A 275 -11.80 1.17 5.41
C ASP A 275 -10.63 0.91 4.46
N LEU A 276 -9.85 1.95 4.14
CA LEU A 276 -8.68 1.84 3.28
C LEU A 276 -7.49 2.65 3.80
N VAL A 277 -6.32 2.03 3.89
CA VAL A 277 -5.03 2.72 4.05
C VAL A 277 -4.23 2.63 2.76
N LEU A 278 -3.91 3.77 2.17
CA LEU A 278 -3.16 3.86 0.91
C LEU A 278 -1.71 4.31 1.17
N LEU A 279 -0.76 3.42 0.85
CA LEU A 279 0.66 3.60 1.14
C LEU A 279 1.50 3.62 -0.14
N GLY A 280 2.54 4.45 -0.16
CA GLY A 280 3.69 4.24 -1.03
C GLY A 280 4.81 3.52 -0.28
N ILE A 281 5.86 3.13 -1.01
CA ILE A 281 7.11 2.65 -0.42
C ILE A 281 8.29 3.58 -0.74
N GLY A 282 9.11 3.83 0.26
CA GLY A 282 10.43 4.44 0.06
C GLY A 282 11.40 3.50 -0.65
N PRO A 283 12.48 4.03 -1.28
CA PRO A 283 13.56 3.20 -1.84
C PRO A 283 14.30 2.35 -0.78
N ASP A 284 14.14 2.71 0.49
CA ASP A 284 14.63 2.05 1.70
C ASP A 284 13.57 1.13 2.35
N GLY A 285 12.41 0.95 1.72
CA GLY A 285 11.34 0.05 2.19
C GLY A 285 10.49 0.60 3.33
N HIS A 286 10.68 1.87 3.70
CA HIS A 286 9.81 2.56 4.64
C HIS A 286 8.40 2.70 4.08
N VAL A 287 7.41 2.68 4.97
CA VAL A 287 6.01 3.04 4.68
C VAL A 287 5.60 4.13 5.66
N ALA A 288 4.71 5.03 5.25
CA ALA A 288 4.37 6.22 6.04
C ALA A 288 5.68 6.92 6.48
N SER A 289 5.88 7.13 7.78
CA SER A 289 7.17 7.58 8.33
C SER A 289 7.81 6.54 9.27
N LEU A 290 7.53 5.25 9.04
CA LEU A 290 8.14 4.12 9.74
C LEU A 290 9.36 3.65 8.94
N PHE A 291 10.56 3.85 9.47
CA PHE A 291 11.82 3.58 8.79
C PHE A 291 12.48 2.26 9.25
N PRO A 292 13.30 1.61 8.40
CA PRO A 292 14.11 0.46 8.82
C PRO A 292 14.94 0.78 10.07
N ASN A 293 15.10 -0.19 10.97
CA ASN A 293 15.85 -0.06 12.22
C ASN A 293 15.39 1.07 13.17
N SER A 294 14.20 1.62 12.97
CA SER A 294 13.66 2.65 13.87
C SER A 294 12.95 2.02 15.07
N LEU A 295 13.04 2.68 16.23
CA LEU A 295 12.40 2.24 17.47
C LEU A 295 10.86 2.19 17.34
N GLN A 296 10.29 2.97 16.42
CA GLN A 296 8.85 3.02 16.18
C GLN A 296 8.31 1.72 15.57
N LEU A 297 9.16 0.87 14.98
CA LEU A 297 8.75 -0.47 14.55
C LEU A 297 8.42 -1.41 15.72
N ALA A 298 8.92 -1.11 16.94
CA ALA A 298 8.62 -1.87 18.15
C ALA A 298 7.35 -1.40 18.87
N GLU A 299 6.67 -0.36 18.38
CA GLU A 299 5.42 0.13 18.99
C GLU A 299 4.28 -0.89 18.77
N THR A 300 3.56 -1.19 19.85
CA THR A 300 2.50 -2.21 19.87
C THR A 300 1.16 -1.70 20.39
N LYS A 301 1.09 -0.46 20.90
CA LYS A 301 -0.05 0.08 21.67
C LYS A 301 -0.55 1.41 21.14
N LYS A 302 0.35 2.35 20.82
CA LYS A 302 -0.05 3.70 20.37
C LYS A 302 -0.61 3.67 18.96
N TRP A 303 -1.61 4.50 18.68
CA TRP A 303 -2.17 4.62 17.34
C TRP A 303 -1.27 5.48 16.45
N VAL A 304 -0.67 6.52 17.06
CA VAL A 304 0.18 7.50 16.40
C VAL A 304 1.52 7.60 17.13
N VAL A 305 2.61 7.69 16.37
CA VAL A 305 3.97 7.79 16.88
C VAL A 305 4.68 9.05 16.36
N PRO A 306 5.44 9.74 17.22
CA PRO A 306 6.34 10.80 16.78
C PRO A 306 7.66 10.24 16.26
N ILE A 307 8.15 10.81 15.17
CA ILE A 307 9.48 10.60 14.61
C ILE A 307 10.26 11.91 14.76
N THR A 308 11.31 11.91 15.57
CA THR A 308 12.11 13.13 15.81
C THR A 308 13.42 13.17 15.01
N LYS A 309 13.88 12.01 14.52
CA LYS A 309 15.14 11.84 13.80
C LYS A 309 14.95 10.96 12.56
N SER A 310 14.04 11.35 11.68
CA SER A 310 13.91 10.71 10.36
C SER A 310 15.24 10.82 9.60
N PRO A 311 15.70 9.74 8.94
CA PRO A 311 16.90 9.79 8.09
C PRO A 311 16.70 10.63 6.82
N LYS A 312 15.47 11.08 6.56
CA LYS A 312 15.11 11.94 5.42
C LYS A 312 14.56 13.28 5.90
N PRO A 313 14.94 14.40 5.27
CA PRO A 313 14.36 15.70 5.60
C PRO A 313 12.88 15.78 5.19
N PRO A 314 12.07 16.62 5.86
CA PRO A 314 12.28 17.12 7.22
C PRO A 314 12.38 15.96 8.23
N SER A 315 13.25 16.11 9.25
CA SER A 315 13.57 15.04 10.20
C SER A 315 12.44 14.74 11.19
N ARG A 316 11.60 15.73 11.46
CA ARG A 316 10.47 15.64 12.38
C ARG A 316 9.20 15.25 11.62
N ARG A 317 8.56 14.15 12.02
CA ARG A 317 7.37 13.59 11.36
C ARG A 317 6.43 12.98 12.39
N ILE A 318 5.18 12.82 12.00
CA ILE A 318 4.15 12.06 12.72
C ILE A 318 3.73 10.91 11.83
N SER A 319 3.51 9.73 12.40
CA SER A 319 3.10 8.55 11.64
C SER A 319 2.02 7.80 12.40
N LEU A 320 1.08 7.17 11.70
CA LEU A 320 0.38 6.02 12.23
C LEU A 320 1.40 4.94 12.57
N SER A 321 1.15 4.23 13.66
CA SER A 321 1.95 3.07 14.04
C SER A 321 1.64 1.87 13.14
N LEU A 322 2.56 0.92 13.11
CA LEU A 322 2.36 -0.32 12.36
C LEU A 322 1.08 -1.09 12.76
N PRO A 323 0.78 -1.32 14.06
CA PRO A 323 -0.48 -2.00 14.42
C PRO A 323 -1.72 -1.19 14.05
N CYS A 324 -1.64 0.15 13.99
CA CYS A 324 -2.74 0.98 13.49
C CYS A 324 -2.97 0.78 11.99
N ILE A 325 -1.90 0.75 11.19
CA ILE A 325 -1.95 0.46 9.74
C ILE A 325 -2.51 -0.96 9.50
N ASN A 326 -2.01 -1.95 10.24
CA ASN A 326 -2.43 -3.35 10.13
C ASN A 326 -3.84 -3.60 10.71
N GLY A 327 -4.44 -2.60 11.36
CA GLY A 327 -5.82 -2.65 11.83
C GLY A 327 -6.86 -2.31 10.75
N ALA A 328 -6.44 -1.85 9.57
CA ALA A 328 -7.35 -1.48 8.50
C ALA A 328 -8.10 -2.67 7.88
N ALA A 329 -9.28 -2.42 7.32
CA ALA A 329 -10.02 -3.42 6.54
C ALA A 329 -9.32 -3.73 5.21
N HIS A 330 -8.79 -2.70 4.55
CA HIS A 330 -7.97 -2.82 3.36
C HIS A 330 -6.70 -1.98 3.49
N VAL A 331 -5.57 -2.51 3.04
CA VAL A 331 -4.34 -1.76 2.84
C VAL A 331 -3.93 -1.91 1.38
N ALA A 332 -3.72 -0.80 0.69
CA ALA A 332 -3.23 -0.79 -0.68
C ALA A 332 -1.84 -0.13 -0.72
N ILE A 333 -0.86 -0.82 -1.32
CA ILE A 333 0.50 -0.33 -1.51
C ILE A 333 0.75 -0.10 -2.99
N VAL A 334 1.04 1.15 -3.37
CA VAL A 334 1.26 1.55 -4.76
C VAL A 334 2.74 1.78 -5.00
N VAL A 335 3.29 1.11 -6.01
CA VAL A 335 4.72 1.09 -6.31
C VAL A 335 4.95 1.31 -7.79
N VAL A 336 5.47 2.48 -8.16
CA VAL A 336 5.64 2.87 -9.57
C VAL A 336 7.06 3.32 -9.86
N GLY A 337 7.60 2.88 -10.99
CA GLY A 337 8.85 3.33 -11.57
C GLY A 337 10.05 2.46 -11.17
N SER A 338 11.04 2.42 -12.07
CA SER A 338 12.25 1.59 -11.95
C SER A 338 13.06 1.84 -10.68
N SER A 339 13.00 3.06 -10.12
CA SER A 339 13.64 3.40 -8.84
C SER A 339 13.17 2.55 -7.66
N LYS A 340 12.01 1.86 -7.79
CA LYS A 340 11.44 0.99 -6.76
C LYS A 340 11.76 -0.48 -6.96
N ALA A 341 12.36 -0.87 -8.09
CA ALA A 341 12.50 -2.27 -8.45
C ALA A 341 13.37 -3.06 -7.45
N GLU A 342 14.46 -2.45 -6.97
CA GLU A 342 15.31 -3.10 -5.97
C GLU A 342 14.58 -3.35 -4.64
N VAL A 343 13.93 -2.32 -4.11
CA VAL A 343 13.26 -2.42 -2.82
C VAL A 343 12.07 -3.36 -2.91
N LEU A 344 11.33 -3.36 -4.03
CA LEU A 344 10.23 -4.28 -4.23
C LEU A 344 10.73 -5.72 -4.25
N GLN A 345 11.82 -6.00 -4.97
CA GLN A 345 12.46 -7.32 -4.93
C GLN A 345 12.85 -7.72 -3.51
N ARG A 346 13.43 -6.80 -2.73
CA ARG A 346 13.80 -7.08 -1.34
C ARG A 346 12.58 -7.37 -0.46
N VAL A 347 11.47 -6.68 -0.68
CA VAL A 347 10.22 -6.89 0.07
C VAL A 347 9.64 -8.28 -0.22
N PHE A 348 9.60 -8.68 -1.49
CA PHE A 348 8.94 -9.91 -1.95
C PHE A 348 9.82 -11.16 -1.87
N GLU A 349 11.11 -11.04 -2.17
CA GLU A 349 11.99 -12.17 -2.47
C GLU A 349 13.12 -12.36 -1.48
N ARG A 350 13.25 -11.49 -0.48
CA ARG A 350 14.28 -11.59 0.54
C ARG A 350 13.65 -11.74 1.91
N PRO A 351 14.12 -12.66 2.75
CA PRO A 351 13.70 -12.72 4.14
C PRO A 351 13.94 -11.37 4.83
N ALA A 352 13.03 -10.96 5.72
CA ALA A 352 13.31 -9.84 6.60
C ALA A 352 14.50 -10.22 7.49
N LEU A 353 15.60 -9.50 7.32
CA LEU A 353 16.75 -9.54 8.22
C LEU A 353 16.41 -8.79 9.52
N PRO A 354 17.23 -8.92 10.59
CA PRO A 354 17.18 -7.98 11.69
C PRO A 354 17.24 -6.56 11.13
N GLY A 355 16.22 -5.74 11.40
CA GLY A 355 16.00 -4.48 10.68
C GLY A 355 15.03 -4.55 9.50
N ALA A 356 14.01 -5.40 9.60
CA ALA A 356 12.97 -5.64 8.61
C ALA A 356 12.54 -4.37 7.88
N LEU A 357 12.34 -4.48 6.56
CA LEU A 357 11.77 -3.40 5.78
C LEU A 357 10.34 -3.16 6.28
N PRO A 358 9.97 -1.93 6.68
CA PRO A 358 8.64 -1.63 7.18
C PRO A 358 7.51 -2.10 6.26
N ALA A 359 7.71 -2.03 4.93
CA ALA A 359 6.77 -2.58 3.94
C ALA A 359 6.52 -4.10 4.09
N GLN A 360 7.51 -4.89 4.53
CA GLN A 360 7.33 -6.32 4.83
C GLN A 360 6.52 -6.57 6.10
N LEU A 361 6.39 -5.56 6.97
CA LEU A 361 5.67 -5.64 8.23
C LEU A 361 4.20 -5.20 8.10
N VAL A 362 3.82 -4.60 6.97
CA VAL A 362 2.43 -4.27 6.65
C VAL A 362 1.66 -5.56 6.35
N ARG A 363 0.88 -5.99 7.34
CA ARG A 363 0.23 -7.30 7.41
C ARG A 363 -1.14 -7.15 8.10
N PRO A 364 -2.17 -6.66 7.39
CA PRO A 364 -3.51 -6.52 7.95
C PRO A 364 -4.18 -7.90 8.13
N ARG A 365 -3.90 -8.59 9.25
CA ARG A 365 -4.34 -9.99 9.49
C ARG A 365 -5.85 -10.21 9.43
N HIS A 366 -6.64 -9.18 9.70
CA HIS A 366 -8.11 -9.21 9.66
C HIS A 366 -8.69 -8.33 8.54
N GLY A 367 -7.89 -8.14 7.49
CA GLY A 367 -8.21 -7.34 6.33
C GLY A 367 -7.56 -7.90 5.06
N GLU A 368 -7.49 -7.06 4.03
CA GLU A 368 -6.89 -7.39 2.75
C GLU A 368 -5.68 -6.52 2.46
N LEU A 369 -4.65 -7.08 1.84
CA LEU A 369 -3.50 -6.35 1.33
C LEU A 369 -3.49 -6.38 -0.21
N ALA A 370 -3.48 -5.22 -0.85
CA ALA A 370 -3.36 -5.12 -2.31
C ALA A 370 -2.09 -4.37 -2.70
N TRP A 371 -1.34 -4.89 -3.67
CA TRP A 371 -0.20 -4.23 -4.28
C TRP A 371 -0.53 -3.83 -5.70
N PHE A 372 -0.34 -2.55 -6.02
CA PHE A 372 -0.47 -2.02 -7.38
C PHE A 372 0.90 -1.59 -7.88
N VAL A 373 1.39 -2.28 -8.90
CA VAL A 373 2.79 -2.20 -9.33
C VAL A 373 2.85 -1.96 -10.83
N ASP A 374 3.71 -1.05 -11.30
CA ASP A 374 3.99 -0.95 -12.74
C ASP A 374 5.09 -1.92 -13.18
N LYS A 375 5.16 -2.23 -14.47
CA LYS A 375 6.17 -3.16 -15.03
C LYS A 375 7.60 -2.73 -14.70
N GLN A 376 7.86 -1.42 -14.60
CA GLN A 376 9.19 -0.92 -14.25
C GLN A 376 9.57 -1.22 -12.80
N ALA A 377 8.66 -1.02 -11.83
CA ALA A 377 8.87 -1.39 -10.45
C ALA A 377 8.95 -2.91 -10.27
N ALA A 378 8.21 -3.69 -11.07
CA ALA A 378 8.30 -5.14 -11.06
C ALA A 378 9.56 -5.70 -11.76
N GLY A 379 10.36 -4.86 -12.44
CA GLY A 379 11.41 -5.32 -13.37
C GLY A 379 12.58 -6.10 -12.77
N ARG A 380 12.68 -6.21 -11.44
CA ARG A 380 13.66 -7.07 -10.74
C ARG A 380 13.03 -8.29 -10.08
N LEU A 381 11.72 -8.47 -10.18
CA LEU A 381 11.04 -9.65 -9.65
C LEU A 381 11.33 -10.85 -10.55
N SER A 382 11.62 -11.98 -9.94
CA SER A 382 11.85 -13.28 -10.57
C SER A 382 10.56 -14.10 -10.57
N ILE A 383 9.47 -13.51 -11.10
CA ILE A 383 8.10 -14.04 -11.01
C ILE A 383 7.99 -15.44 -11.59
N GLU A 384 8.72 -15.71 -12.68
CA GLU A 384 8.81 -17.01 -13.34
C GLU A 384 9.34 -18.11 -12.42
N HIS A 385 10.03 -17.74 -11.34
CA HIS A 385 10.60 -18.64 -10.36
C HIS A 385 9.80 -18.71 -9.06
N TYR A 386 8.69 -17.97 -8.94
CA TYR A 386 7.82 -18.03 -7.76
C TYR A 386 7.19 -19.40 -7.57
N ASN A 387 7.26 -20.24 -8.62
CA ASN A 387 6.87 -21.65 -8.65
C ASN A 387 8.02 -22.67 -8.46
N ASP A 388 9.26 -22.21 -8.22
CA ASP A 388 10.42 -23.06 -7.93
C ASP A 388 10.81 -23.09 -6.43
N PRO A 389 10.54 -24.19 -5.70
CA PRO A 389 10.90 -24.34 -4.28
C PRO A 389 12.39 -24.33 -4.00
N LYS A 390 13.25 -24.55 -5.00
CA LYS A 390 14.70 -24.46 -4.80
C LYS A 390 15.19 -23.02 -4.84
N LYS A 391 14.51 -22.17 -5.62
CA LYS A 391 14.86 -20.74 -5.76
C LYS A 391 14.22 -19.90 -4.65
N PHE A 392 13.04 -20.30 -4.21
CA PHE A 392 12.31 -19.69 -3.11
C PHE A 392 12.01 -20.75 -2.04
N PRO A 393 13.05 -21.28 -1.36
CA PRO A 393 12.89 -22.34 -0.34
C PRO A 393 12.15 -21.86 0.90
N PHE A 394 11.97 -20.55 1.00
CA PHE A 394 11.22 -19.93 2.05
C PHE A 394 9.72 -19.96 1.70
N LEU A 395 9.27 -19.75 0.45
CA LEU A 395 7.83 -19.81 0.10
C LEU A 395 7.14 -21.09 0.62
N ASP A 396 5.93 -20.98 1.19
CA ASP A 396 5.12 -22.16 1.51
C ASP A 396 4.65 -22.76 0.18
N TRP A 397 4.90 -24.04 -0.06
CA TRP A 397 4.56 -24.74 -1.30
C TRP A 397 3.34 -25.64 -1.16
N SER A 398 2.90 -25.89 0.07
CA SER A 398 1.83 -26.84 0.38
C SER A 398 0.47 -26.32 -0.08
N SER A 399 0.22 -25.03 0.17
CA SER A 399 -1.01 -24.33 -0.16
C SER A 399 -1.16 -24.01 -1.67
N LEU A 400 -0.10 -24.19 -2.49
CA LEU A 400 -0.17 -24.19 -3.97
C LEU A 400 -0.72 -25.45 -4.59
N LYS A 401 -0.60 -26.59 -3.90
CA LYS A 401 -1.16 -27.86 -4.37
C LYS A 401 -2.69 -27.85 -4.25
N GLU A 402 -3.22 -27.32 -3.15
CA GLU A 402 -4.66 -27.21 -2.90
C GLU A 402 -5.37 -26.27 -3.90
N ALA A 403 -4.74 -25.14 -4.27
CA ALA A 403 -5.27 -24.23 -5.28
C ALA A 403 -5.43 -24.91 -6.66
N LYS A 404 -4.44 -25.73 -7.08
CA LYS A 404 -4.49 -26.49 -8.33
C LYS A 404 -5.55 -27.59 -8.35
N GLU A 405 -5.84 -28.19 -7.20
CA GLU A 405 -6.90 -29.19 -7.07
C GLU A 405 -8.30 -28.56 -7.10
N SER A 406 -8.43 -27.30 -6.67
CA SER A 406 -9.71 -26.56 -6.68
C SER A 406 -10.10 -25.97 -8.05
N THR A 407 -9.13 -25.67 -8.94
CA THR A 407 -9.38 -25.13 -10.29
C THR A 407 -9.29 -26.20 -11.38
N GLY A 408 -9.67 -27.45 -11.06
CA GLY A 408 -9.65 -28.56 -12.01
C GLY A 408 -10.32 -28.20 -13.34
N ASN A 409 -9.56 -28.37 -14.42
CA ASN A 409 -9.98 -28.37 -15.83
C ASN A 409 -10.82 -27.16 -16.30
N GLN A 410 -10.17 -26.18 -16.91
CA GLN A 410 -10.43 -25.80 -18.31
C GLN A 410 -9.29 -24.91 -18.80
N ILE A 411 -8.79 -25.26 -19.99
CA ILE A 411 -7.51 -24.89 -20.60
C ILE A 411 -7.43 -23.41 -20.95
#